data_AF-A0A2L0H5Z1-F1
#
_entry.id   AF-A0A2L0H5Z1-F1
#
_cell.length_a   1.000
_cell.length_b   1.000
_cell.length_c   1.000
_cell.angle_alpha   90.00
_cell.angle_beta   90.00
_cell.angle_gamma   90.00
#
_symmetry.space_group_name_H-M   'P 1'
#
loop_
_entity.id
_entity.type
_entity.pdbx_description
1 polymer ?
#
loop_
_entity_poly.entity_id
_entity_poly.type
_entity_poly.pdbx_seq_one_letter_code
_entity_poly.pdbx_strand_id
1 'polypeptide(L)'
;MHPLRNEALESGEARLGTRFWIFPQPPFLPGYEQPDRVWLPILRDEIGAGPSDATMYVIDPLSEKQPYGFDRLPPFDGPRRAAPKPGPDRHFDNVSPSSREFLAVHAYACVHFVLDIWQSYLGRPVRWFFEQTFPRLEIVAFVNWDNAQAGYGFLELGCSDTDGVRRPYALNFDTIAHEVGHLILLSETGVPTIVSPEADFFPFSEAFSDAVSLISFLHFGSAIDRLLRRTRGNLLLYNELNRFAETSPETQVRLATNFRRMSEVTREVHDRALPFVGAIFDTIVELYHRELVARDCADSRLLDLDLRALSQRDFDAFRAATAEAFRVKPLIFELALAAARDTVGQALASSLRTLDPTTMRLDQAATAVIAAAPGAAAEVLEANFAWREIIGRR
;
A
#
# COMPACT_ATOMS: atom_id res chain seq x y z
N MET A 1 31.05 -19.48 27.17
CA MET A 1 30.60 -18.11 26.84
C MET A 1 29.45 -18.25 25.86
N HIS A 2 28.23 -18.40 26.40
CA HIS A 2 27.02 -18.53 25.60
C HIS A 2 26.65 -17.16 25.03
N PRO A 3 26.26 -17.05 23.75
CA PRO A 3 25.62 -15.84 23.27
C PRO A 3 24.25 -15.75 23.97
N LEU A 4 24.07 -14.68 24.73
CA LEU A 4 22.82 -14.34 25.39
C LEU A 4 21.72 -14.28 24.33
N ARG A 5 20.83 -15.28 24.35
CA ARG A 5 19.50 -15.17 23.74
C ARG A 5 18.85 -13.94 24.36
N ASN A 6 18.33 -13.06 23.51
CA ASN A 6 17.53 -11.93 23.95
C ASN A 6 16.13 -12.45 24.31
N GLU A 7 16.03 -13.17 25.44
CA GLU A 7 14.82 -13.80 25.96
C GLU A 7 13.77 -12.78 26.43
N ALA A 8 14.09 -11.48 26.38
CA ALA A 8 13.21 -10.38 26.77
C ALA A 8 12.17 -9.97 25.71
N LEU A 9 12.22 -10.53 24.49
CA LEU A 9 11.18 -10.39 23.44
C LEU A 9 10.27 -11.63 23.32
N GLU A 10 10.48 -12.64 24.18
CA GLU A 10 9.75 -13.92 24.15
C GLU A 10 8.68 -14.08 25.25
N SER A 11 8.38 -13.05 26.05
CA SER A 11 7.27 -13.14 27.01
C SER A 11 6.49 -11.83 27.19
N GLY A 12 5.31 -11.84 26.60
CA GLY A 12 4.26 -10.83 26.73
C GLY A 12 3.13 -11.18 25.76
N GLU A 13 2.50 -12.35 25.99
CA GLU A 13 1.50 -13.02 25.13
C GLU A 13 2.08 -13.79 23.93
N ALA A 14 1.69 -15.06 23.78
CA ALA A 14 1.91 -15.80 22.56
C ALA A 14 1.28 -15.01 21.41
N ARG A 15 2.08 -14.45 20.49
CA ARG A 15 1.63 -13.65 19.33
C ARG A 15 0.36 -14.27 18.71
N LEU A 16 -0.80 -13.69 19.04
CA LEU A 16 -2.13 -14.18 18.67
C LEU A 16 -2.29 -13.99 17.16
N GLY A 17 -2.21 -15.08 16.39
CA GLY A 17 -2.37 -15.01 14.94
C GLY A 17 -1.71 -16.15 14.17
N THR A 18 -1.81 -16.09 12.85
CA THR A 18 -1.24 -17.08 11.92
C THR A 18 -0.06 -16.48 11.16
N ARG A 19 1.00 -17.27 10.96
CA ARG A 19 2.27 -16.80 10.38
C ARG A 19 2.30 -17.08 8.90
N PHE A 20 2.73 -16.08 8.14
CA PHE A 20 2.89 -16.12 6.70
C PHE A 20 4.20 -15.45 6.29
N TRP A 21 4.67 -15.79 5.09
CA TRP A 21 5.71 -15.04 4.39
C TRP A 21 5.04 -14.13 3.35
N ILE A 22 5.44 -12.85 3.31
CA ILE A 22 5.02 -11.89 2.29
C ILE A 22 6.28 -11.24 1.70
N PHE A 23 6.37 -11.15 0.38
CA PHE A 23 7.35 -10.31 -0.30
C PHE A 23 6.85 -8.86 -0.32
N PRO A 24 7.51 -7.91 0.38
CA PRO A 24 7.08 -6.51 0.38
C PRO A 24 7.15 -5.85 -1.01
N GLN A 25 8.01 -6.38 -1.88
CA GLN A 25 8.19 -6.00 -3.27
C GLN A 25 8.54 -7.26 -4.08
N PRO A 26 8.36 -7.26 -5.41
CA PRO A 26 8.68 -8.41 -6.24
C PRO A 26 10.11 -8.97 -5.99
N PRO A 27 10.28 -10.30 -5.88
CA PRO A 27 11.54 -10.91 -5.44
C PRO A 27 12.70 -10.79 -6.42
N PHE A 28 12.44 -10.31 -7.64
CA PHE A 28 13.49 -10.02 -8.62
C PHE A 28 14.10 -8.62 -8.43
N LEU A 29 13.53 -7.78 -7.56
CA LEU A 29 14.09 -6.48 -7.25
C LEU A 29 15.24 -6.62 -6.23
N PRO A 30 16.41 -5.98 -6.48
CA PRO A 30 17.53 -6.03 -5.56
C PRO A 30 17.14 -5.57 -4.15
N GLY A 31 17.46 -6.40 -3.15
CA GLY A 31 17.12 -6.17 -1.75
C GLY A 31 15.77 -6.76 -1.31
N TYR A 32 14.94 -7.30 -2.20
CA TYR A 32 13.66 -7.93 -1.84
C TYR A 32 13.60 -9.41 -2.17
N GLU A 33 14.76 -10.06 -2.31
CA GLU A 33 14.89 -11.48 -2.66
C GLU A 33 14.37 -12.42 -1.57
N GLN A 34 14.17 -11.91 -0.34
CA GLN A 34 13.64 -12.65 0.80
C GLN A 34 12.31 -12.03 1.27
N PRO A 35 11.31 -12.85 1.61
CA PRO A 35 10.06 -12.36 2.14
C PRO A 35 10.19 -12.00 3.63
N ASP A 36 9.30 -11.14 4.09
CA ASP A 36 9.10 -10.80 5.49
C ASP A 36 8.13 -11.77 6.15
N ARG A 37 8.39 -12.11 7.41
CA ARG A 37 7.43 -12.88 8.21
C ARG A 37 6.43 -11.93 8.84
N VAL A 38 5.15 -12.19 8.59
CA VAL A 38 4.03 -11.44 9.18
C VAL A 38 3.16 -12.34 10.04
N TRP A 39 2.39 -11.71 10.95
CA TRP A 39 1.35 -12.35 11.74
C TRP A 39 0.02 -11.72 11.34
N LEU A 40 -0.87 -12.53 10.76
CA LEU A 40 -2.24 -12.11 10.53
C LEU A 40 -3.04 -12.32 11.82
N PRO A 41 -3.89 -11.38 12.26
CA PRO A 41 -4.66 -11.48 13.50
C PRO A 41 -5.89 -12.40 13.36
N ILE A 42 -5.70 -13.55 12.73
CA ILE A 42 -6.70 -14.60 12.52
C ILE A 42 -6.17 -15.86 13.18
N LEU A 43 -7.03 -16.54 13.95
CA LEU A 43 -6.61 -17.74 14.65
C LEU A 43 -6.28 -18.84 13.64
N ARG A 44 -5.24 -19.61 13.93
CA ARG A 44 -4.75 -20.71 13.06
C ARG A 44 -5.80 -21.79 12.78
N ASP A 45 -6.86 -21.86 13.60
CA ASP A 45 -7.96 -22.81 13.46
C ASP A 45 -9.09 -22.29 12.56
N GLU A 46 -9.04 -21.00 12.20
CA GLU A 46 -10.02 -20.32 11.35
C GLU A 46 -9.56 -20.28 9.88
N ILE A 47 -8.30 -20.63 9.59
CA ILE A 47 -7.74 -20.66 8.23
C ILE A 47 -7.60 -22.11 7.75
N GLY A 48 -8.39 -22.48 6.75
CA GLY A 48 -8.35 -23.76 6.05
C GLY A 48 -7.31 -23.83 4.94
N ALA A 49 -7.24 -24.98 4.26
CA ALA A 49 -6.36 -25.20 3.11
C ALA A 49 -6.74 -24.33 1.89
N GLY A 50 -5.74 -23.97 1.07
CA GLY A 50 -5.88 -23.05 -0.05
C GLY A 50 -6.27 -21.67 0.44
N PRO A 51 -5.43 -21.10 1.34
CA PRO A 51 -5.84 -20.34 2.52
C PRO A 51 -7.24 -19.73 2.41
N SER A 52 -8.12 -20.19 3.28
CA SER A 52 -9.53 -19.87 3.21
C SER A 52 -10.10 -19.66 4.61
N ASP A 53 -10.92 -18.63 4.75
CA ASP A 53 -11.66 -18.34 5.96
C ASP A 53 -13.12 -17.94 5.64
N ALA A 54 -13.74 -17.23 6.58
CA ALA A 54 -15.12 -16.75 6.49
C ALA A 54 -15.32 -15.63 5.46
N THR A 55 -14.27 -14.93 5.04
CA THR A 55 -14.33 -13.72 4.22
C THR A 55 -13.70 -13.88 2.83
N MET A 56 -12.76 -14.83 2.67
CA MET A 56 -12.11 -15.08 1.39
C MET A 56 -11.58 -16.51 1.25
N TYR A 57 -11.21 -16.87 0.03
CA TYR A 57 -10.55 -18.14 -0.28
C TYR A 57 -9.72 -17.99 -1.55
N VAL A 58 -8.68 -18.82 -1.68
CA VAL A 58 -7.82 -18.81 -2.86
C VAL A 58 -8.05 -20.03 -3.73
N ILE A 59 -8.04 -19.82 -5.03
CA ILE A 59 -8.03 -20.88 -6.04
C ILE A 59 -6.84 -20.69 -6.98
N ASP A 60 -6.25 -21.81 -7.40
CA ASP A 60 -5.21 -21.86 -8.44
C ASP A 60 -5.73 -22.76 -9.58
N PRO A 61 -6.12 -22.17 -10.73
CA PRO A 61 -6.61 -22.95 -11.86
C PRO A 61 -5.56 -23.96 -12.36
N LEU A 62 -5.99 -25.21 -12.59
CA LEU A 62 -5.13 -26.23 -13.19
C LEU A 62 -4.96 -26.00 -14.69
N SER A 63 -6.04 -25.57 -15.34
CA SER A 63 -6.12 -25.29 -16.78
C SER A 63 -6.13 -23.78 -17.04
N GLU A 64 -5.86 -23.39 -18.28
CA GLU A 64 -5.96 -21.99 -18.70
C GLU A 64 -7.37 -21.46 -18.43
N LYS A 65 -7.43 -20.36 -17.68
CA LYS A 65 -8.66 -19.66 -17.30
C LYS A 65 -8.66 -18.31 -18.03
N GLN A 66 -9.79 -17.96 -18.64
CA GLN A 66 -10.02 -16.58 -19.08
C GLN A 66 -10.33 -15.69 -17.87
N PRO A 67 -9.79 -14.46 -17.80
CA PRO A 67 -10.14 -13.51 -16.75
C PRO A 67 -11.66 -13.36 -16.61
N TYR A 68 -12.12 -13.08 -15.40
CA TYR A 68 -13.49 -12.67 -15.15
C TYR A 68 -13.83 -11.36 -15.86
N GLY A 69 -15.12 -11.19 -16.13
CA GLY A 69 -15.67 -10.08 -16.88
C GLY A 69 -17.17 -9.98 -16.67
N PHE A 70 -17.84 -9.13 -17.46
CA PHE A 70 -19.29 -8.92 -17.35
C PHE A 70 -20.13 -10.19 -17.57
N ASP A 71 -19.60 -11.13 -18.32
CA ASP A 71 -20.21 -12.39 -18.74
C ASP A 71 -19.83 -13.58 -17.85
N ARG A 72 -18.78 -13.45 -17.04
CA ARG A 72 -18.32 -14.51 -16.13
C ARG A 72 -17.86 -13.93 -14.81
N LEU A 73 -18.59 -14.25 -13.76
CA LEU A 73 -18.26 -13.94 -12.37
C LEU A 73 -17.89 -15.23 -11.61
N PRO A 74 -17.33 -15.12 -10.39
CA PRO A 74 -17.17 -16.25 -9.47
C PRO A 74 -18.46 -17.05 -9.25
N PRO A 75 -18.35 -18.28 -8.71
CA PRO A 75 -17.12 -19.01 -8.40
C PRO A 75 -16.47 -19.67 -9.62
N PHE A 76 -15.16 -19.92 -9.56
CA PHE A 76 -14.47 -20.69 -10.58
C PHE A 76 -14.92 -22.16 -10.54
N ASP A 77 -15.51 -22.66 -11.61
CA ASP A 77 -16.08 -24.01 -11.70
C ASP A 77 -15.15 -25.04 -12.35
N GLY A 78 -13.98 -24.61 -12.85
CA GLY A 78 -13.04 -25.47 -13.55
C GLY A 78 -12.12 -26.30 -12.63
N PRO A 79 -11.27 -27.17 -13.22
CA PRO A 79 -10.27 -27.94 -12.50
C PRO A 79 -9.28 -27.05 -11.75
N ARG A 80 -9.03 -27.36 -10.48
CA ARG A 80 -8.14 -26.60 -9.59
C ARG A 80 -6.91 -27.43 -9.22
N ARG A 81 -5.79 -26.76 -8.98
CA ARG A 81 -4.60 -27.39 -8.38
C ARG A 81 -4.86 -27.73 -6.92
N ALA A 82 -4.03 -28.59 -6.36
CA ALA A 82 -4.12 -28.97 -4.96
C ALA A 82 -3.95 -27.73 -4.07
N ALA A 83 -4.88 -27.56 -3.13
CA ALA A 83 -4.87 -26.44 -2.20
C ALA A 83 -3.68 -26.56 -1.22
N PRO A 84 -2.83 -25.52 -1.09
CA PRO A 84 -1.77 -25.48 -0.08
C PRO A 84 -2.32 -25.76 1.33
N LYS A 85 -1.63 -26.60 2.10
CA LYS A 85 -2.04 -26.93 3.47
C LYS A 85 -1.14 -26.21 4.47
N PRO A 86 -1.68 -25.83 5.64
CA PRO A 86 -0.83 -25.33 6.71
C PRO A 86 0.10 -26.44 7.23
N GLY A 87 1.20 -26.03 7.85
CA GLY A 87 2.13 -26.92 8.54
C GLY A 87 1.52 -27.59 9.78
N PRO A 88 2.26 -28.49 10.46
CA PRO A 88 1.79 -29.19 11.66
C PRO A 88 1.39 -28.26 12.82
N ASP A 89 1.98 -27.07 12.89
CA ASP A 89 1.66 -26.02 13.87
C ASP A 89 0.55 -25.07 13.40
N ARG A 90 -0.08 -25.38 12.26
CA ARG A 90 -1.16 -24.65 11.59
C ARG A 90 -0.77 -23.27 11.05
N HIS A 91 0.53 -23.00 10.86
CA HIS A 91 1.01 -21.82 10.16
C HIS A 91 1.24 -22.11 8.67
N PHE A 92 1.38 -21.07 7.85
CA PHE A 92 1.65 -21.18 6.40
C PHE A 92 3.07 -20.74 6.01
N ASP A 93 3.88 -20.34 6.99
CA ASP A 93 5.30 -20.00 6.81
C ASP A 93 6.20 -21.24 6.55
N ASN A 94 5.60 -22.41 6.37
CA ASN A 94 6.26 -23.64 5.92
C ASN A 94 6.27 -23.81 4.38
N VAL A 95 5.47 -23.05 3.64
CA VAL A 95 5.40 -23.15 2.17
C VAL A 95 6.60 -22.42 1.55
N SER A 96 7.33 -23.12 0.68
CA SER A 96 8.56 -22.58 0.07
C SER A 96 8.24 -21.38 -0.83
N PRO A 97 8.89 -20.21 -0.66
CA PRO A 97 8.69 -19.04 -1.50
C PRO A 97 8.95 -19.25 -3.00
N SER A 98 9.69 -20.29 -3.38
CA SER A 98 9.96 -20.67 -4.77
C SER A 98 8.94 -21.63 -5.39
N SER A 99 7.94 -22.08 -4.61
CA SER A 99 6.93 -23.04 -5.05
C SER A 99 5.73 -22.36 -5.70
N ARG A 100 4.96 -23.08 -6.53
CA ARG A 100 3.72 -22.56 -7.12
C ARG A 100 2.65 -22.36 -6.06
N GLU A 101 2.59 -23.27 -5.09
CA GLU A 101 1.69 -23.21 -3.93
C GLU A 101 1.82 -21.88 -3.18
N PHE A 102 3.02 -21.31 -3.17
CA PHE A 102 3.28 -20.04 -2.52
C PHE A 102 2.52 -18.87 -3.13
N LEU A 103 2.18 -18.89 -4.42
CA LEU A 103 1.38 -17.83 -5.05
C LEU A 103 0.05 -17.65 -4.32
N ALA A 104 -0.61 -18.76 -3.99
CA ALA A 104 -1.88 -18.74 -3.27
C ALA A 104 -1.72 -18.29 -1.82
N VAL A 105 -0.67 -18.76 -1.15
CA VAL A 105 -0.36 -18.39 0.25
C VAL A 105 -0.03 -16.91 0.38
N HIS A 106 0.80 -16.41 -0.53
CA HIS A 106 1.21 -15.01 -0.58
C HIS A 106 0.03 -14.10 -0.89
N ALA A 107 -0.76 -14.40 -1.92
CA ALA A 107 -1.92 -13.60 -2.29
C ALA A 107 -2.92 -13.44 -1.14
N TYR A 108 -3.28 -14.55 -0.48
CA TYR A 108 -4.15 -14.51 0.71
C TYR A 108 -3.57 -13.64 1.82
N ALA A 109 -2.28 -13.84 2.14
CA ALA A 109 -1.62 -13.11 3.21
C ALA A 109 -1.57 -11.61 2.93
N CYS A 110 -1.28 -11.21 1.69
CA CYS A 110 -1.28 -9.81 1.27
C CYS A 110 -2.66 -9.16 1.43
N VAL A 111 -3.73 -9.83 0.97
CA VAL A 111 -5.10 -9.29 1.09
C VAL A 111 -5.45 -9.05 2.55
N HIS A 112 -5.20 -10.02 3.43
CA HIS A 112 -5.45 -9.84 4.86
C HIS A 112 -4.55 -8.83 5.53
N PHE A 113 -3.28 -8.74 5.14
CA PHE A 113 -2.36 -7.75 5.67
C PHE A 113 -2.84 -6.32 5.37
N VAL A 114 -3.29 -6.08 4.13
CA VAL A 114 -3.87 -4.80 3.72
C VAL A 114 -5.18 -4.53 4.47
N LEU A 115 -6.07 -5.53 4.56
CA LEU A 115 -7.32 -5.38 5.30
C LEU A 115 -7.09 -5.09 6.79
N ASP A 116 -6.13 -5.74 7.43
CA ASP A 116 -5.82 -5.49 8.85
C ASP A 116 -5.42 -4.03 9.10
N ILE A 117 -4.51 -3.51 8.26
CA ILE A 117 -4.08 -2.11 8.29
C ILE A 117 -5.26 -1.16 8.10
N TRP A 118 -6.05 -1.36 7.06
CA TRP A 118 -7.11 -0.42 6.70
C TRP A 118 -8.33 -0.53 7.62
N GLN A 119 -8.65 -1.71 8.15
CA GLN A 119 -9.67 -1.87 9.18
C GLN A 119 -9.29 -1.19 10.49
N SER A 120 -7.99 -1.16 10.83
CA SER A 120 -7.48 -0.39 11.95
C SER A 120 -7.75 1.11 11.76
N TYR A 121 -7.43 1.67 10.58
CA TYR A 121 -7.75 3.07 10.28
C TYR A 121 -9.26 3.35 10.19
N LEU A 122 -10.05 2.41 9.67
CA LEU A 122 -11.51 2.55 9.60
C LEU A 122 -12.19 2.39 10.98
N GLY A 123 -11.50 1.77 11.95
CA GLY A 123 -12.01 1.42 13.26
C GLY A 123 -13.10 0.34 13.24
N ARG A 124 -13.23 -0.41 12.14
CA ARG A 124 -14.23 -1.47 11.95
C ARG A 124 -13.80 -2.46 10.86
N PRO A 125 -14.36 -3.68 10.85
CA PRO A 125 -14.18 -4.61 9.74
C PRO A 125 -14.77 -4.07 8.43
N VAL A 126 -14.08 -4.31 7.32
CA VAL A 126 -14.59 -4.03 5.97
C VAL A 126 -15.54 -5.17 5.60
N ARG A 127 -16.74 -4.82 5.14
CA ARG A 127 -17.71 -5.77 4.60
C ARG A 127 -17.73 -5.66 3.09
N TRP A 128 -17.58 -6.77 2.39
CA TRP A 128 -17.58 -6.74 0.93
C TRP A 128 -18.90 -6.20 0.39
N PHE A 129 -18.81 -5.20 -0.50
CA PHE A 129 -19.99 -4.63 -1.19
C PHE A 129 -20.81 -5.66 -1.99
N PHE A 130 -20.22 -6.83 -2.27
CA PHE A 130 -20.85 -7.95 -2.96
C PHE A 130 -21.30 -9.09 -2.02
N GLU A 131 -21.20 -8.94 -0.69
CA GLU A 131 -21.39 -10.03 0.29
C GLU A 131 -22.76 -10.75 0.19
N GLN A 132 -23.79 -10.04 -0.29
CA GLN A 132 -25.13 -10.59 -0.49
C GLN A 132 -25.21 -11.62 -1.63
N THR A 133 -24.33 -11.49 -2.63
CA THR A 133 -24.27 -12.38 -3.81
C THR A 133 -23.15 -13.40 -3.64
N PHE A 134 -21.96 -12.92 -3.25
CA PHE A 134 -20.79 -13.73 -3.00
C PHE A 134 -20.34 -13.50 -1.56
N PRO A 135 -20.59 -14.43 -0.62
CA PRO A 135 -20.26 -14.20 0.79
C PRO A 135 -18.75 -14.11 1.06
N ARG A 136 -17.92 -14.48 0.08
CA ARG A 136 -16.46 -14.48 0.18
C ARG A 136 -15.83 -13.98 -1.11
N LEU A 137 -14.73 -13.25 -0.97
CA LEU A 137 -13.84 -12.91 -2.08
C LEU A 137 -13.16 -14.20 -2.61
N GLU A 138 -13.29 -14.47 -3.90
CA GLU A 138 -12.50 -15.50 -4.58
C GLU A 138 -11.20 -14.88 -5.12
N ILE A 139 -10.06 -15.31 -4.61
CA ILE A 139 -8.74 -14.88 -5.09
C ILE A 139 -8.23 -15.92 -6.08
N VAL A 140 -7.98 -15.52 -7.32
CA VAL A 140 -7.37 -16.36 -8.35
C VAL A 140 -5.88 -16.06 -8.39
N ALA A 141 -5.08 -16.97 -7.83
CA ALA A 141 -3.65 -16.75 -7.60
C ALA A 141 -2.79 -16.71 -8.87
N PHE A 142 -3.32 -17.19 -10.00
CA PHE A 142 -2.60 -17.18 -11.27
C PHE A 142 -3.55 -17.26 -12.46
N VAL A 143 -3.45 -16.28 -13.36
CA VAL A 143 -4.05 -16.28 -14.69
C VAL A 143 -2.96 -16.00 -15.72
N ASN A 144 -3.01 -16.65 -16.89
CA ASN A 144 -2.05 -16.40 -17.97
C ASN A 144 -2.44 -15.14 -18.76
N TRP A 145 -2.29 -13.98 -18.10
CA TRP A 145 -2.76 -12.69 -18.58
C TRP A 145 -1.86 -11.59 -18.00
N ASP A 146 -1.43 -10.64 -18.82
CA ASP A 146 -0.51 -9.57 -18.42
C ASP A 146 -1.25 -8.40 -17.78
N ASN A 147 -2.03 -8.69 -16.73
CA ASN A 147 -2.66 -7.70 -15.87
C ASN A 147 -3.10 -8.30 -14.52
N ALA A 148 -3.57 -7.46 -13.60
CA ALA A 148 -4.36 -7.84 -12.44
C ALA A 148 -5.70 -7.10 -12.46
N GLN A 149 -6.68 -7.59 -11.72
CA GLN A 149 -7.94 -6.88 -11.52
C GLN A 149 -8.68 -7.36 -10.27
N ALA A 150 -9.46 -6.47 -9.67
CA ALA A 150 -10.49 -6.82 -8.71
C ALA A 150 -11.87 -6.31 -9.13
N GLY A 151 -12.90 -7.01 -8.68
CA GLY A 151 -14.27 -6.69 -9.05
C GLY A 151 -15.30 -7.36 -8.16
N TYR A 152 -16.52 -7.50 -8.69
CA TYR A 152 -17.66 -8.02 -7.95
C TYR A 152 -17.47 -9.51 -7.60
N GLY A 153 -16.90 -9.79 -6.42
CA GLY A 153 -16.67 -11.13 -5.88
C GLY A 153 -15.27 -11.70 -6.09
N PHE A 154 -14.36 -11.01 -6.78
CA PHE A 154 -13.06 -11.57 -7.16
C PHE A 154 -11.88 -10.61 -7.05
N LEU A 155 -10.70 -11.22 -6.92
CA LEU A 155 -9.39 -10.67 -7.19
C LEU A 155 -8.67 -11.65 -8.13
N GLU A 156 -8.16 -11.20 -9.27
CA GLU A 156 -7.42 -12.02 -10.22
C GLU A 156 -6.02 -11.50 -10.46
N LEU A 157 -5.06 -12.41 -10.35
CA LEU A 157 -3.65 -12.09 -10.42
C LEU A 157 -3.06 -12.78 -11.64
N GLY A 158 -2.70 -11.96 -12.63
CA GLY A 158 -2.03 -12.43 -13.83
C GLY A 158 -0.54 -12.65 -13.65
N CYS A 159 0.18 -12.54 -14.75
CA CYS A 159 1.61 -12.71 -14.83
C CYS A 159 2.16 -11.92 -15.99
N SER A 160 3.20 -11.12 -15.74
CA SER A 160 3.94 -10.50 -16.84
C SER A 160 4.93 -11.51 -17.43
N ASP A 161 5.21 -11.37 -18.73
CA ASP A 161 6.26 -12.10 -19.41
C ASP A 161 7.27 -11.10 -19.97
N THR A 162 8.44 -11.04 -19.35
CA THR A 162 9.53 -10.15 -19.78
C THR A 162 10.73 -11.01 -20.12
N ASP A 163 11.15 -10.97 -21.38
CA ASP A 163 12.27 -11.75 -21.91
C ASP A 163 12.16 -13.28 -21.65
N GLY A 164 10.93 -13.82 -21.69
CA GLY A 164 10.67 -15.24 -21.42
C GLY A 164 10.67 -15.62 -19.94
N VAL A 165 10.84 -14.63 -19.05
CA VAL A 165 10.76 -14.82 -17.59
C VAL A 165 9.38 -14.39 -17.12
N ARG A 166 8.60 -15.39 -16.72
CA ARG A 166 7.29 -15.19 -16.09
C ARG A 166 7.43 -14.61 -14.69
N ARG A 167 6.74 -13.49 -14.44
CA ARG A 167 6.70 -12.79 -13.15
C ARG A 167 5.25 -12.69 -12.69
N PRO A 168 4.79 -13.63 -11.84
CA PRO A 168 3.41 -13.63 -11.34
C PRO A 168 3.12 -12.37 -10.52
N TYR A 169 2.01 -11.69 -10.80
CA TYR A 169 1.57 -10.57 -9.97
C TYR A 169 1.18 -11.00 -8.56
N ALA A 170 0.90 -12.29 -8.35
CA ALA A 170 0.71 -12.85 -7.03
C ALA A 170 1.95 -12.81 -6.13
N LEU A 171 3.14 -12.45 -6.64
CA LEU A 171 4.34 -12.15 -5.83
C LEU A 171 4.62 -10.65 -5.72
N ASN A 172 3.71 -9.79 -6.20
CA ASN A 172 3.82 -8.35 -6.12
C ASN A 172 2.82 -7.80 -5.10
N PHE A 173 3.30 -7.52 -3.88
CA PHE A 173 2.47 -6.92 -2.84
C PHE A 173 1.81 -5.62 -3.31
N ASP A 174 2.53 -4.75 -4.00
CA ASP A 174 2.00 -3.45 -4.43
C ASP A 174 0.79 -3.62 -5.36
N THR A 175 0.85 -4.58 -6.30
CA THR A 175 -0.28 -4.91 -7.19
C THR A 175 -1.46 -5.42 -6.37
N ILE A 176 -1.25 -6.38 -5.47
CA ILE A 176 -2.35 -6.92 -4.65
C ILE A 176 -2.97 -5.83 -3.77
N ALA A 177 -2.15 -5.00 -3.14
CA ALA A 177 -2.62 -3.92 -2.28
C ALA A 177 -3.39 -2.85 -3.06
N HIS A 178 -2.95 -2.52 -4.28
CA HIS A 178 -3.69 -1.63 -5.17
C HIS A 178 -5.08 -2.19 -5.49
N GLU A 179 -5.17 -3.45 -5.95
CA GLU A 179 -6.47 -4.06 -6.27
C GLU A 179 -7.40 -4.17 -5.05
N VAL A 180 -6.85 -4.47 -3.87
CA VAL A 180 -7.61 -4.47 -2.62
C VAL A 180 -8.08 -3.06 -2.26
N GLY A 181 -7.34 -2.02 -2.62
CA GLY A 181 -7.74 -0.62 -2.47
C GLY A 181 -9.07 -0.32 -3.17
N HIS A 182 -9.28 -0.82 -4.40
CA HIS A 182 -10.57 -0.69 -5.08
C HIS A 182 -11.70 -1.38 -4.33
N LEU A 183 -11.45 -2.59 -3.80
CA LEU A 183 -12.45 -3.34 -3.04
C LEU A 183 -12.83 -2.64 -1.72
N ILE A 184 -11.84 -2.06 -1.02
CA ILE A 184 -12.07 -1.24 0.18
C ILE A 184 -12.89 -0.01 -0.19
N LEU A 185 -12.50 0.73 -1.23
CA LEU A 185 -13.21 1.94 -1.65
C LEU A 185 -14.69 1.66 -1.95
N LEU A 186 -14.98 0.64 -2.75
CA LEU A 186 -16.35 0.25 -3.11
C LEU A 186 -17.15 -0.23 -1.89
N SER A 187 -16.49 -0.88 -0.93
CA SER A 187 -17.13 -1.31 0.33
C SER A 187 -17.48 -0.13 1.24
N GLU A 188 -16.69 0.94 1.23
CA GLU A 188 -16.88 2.10 2.11
C GLU A 188 -17.72 3.22 1.49
N THR A 189 -17.71 3.36 0.17
CA THR A 189 -18.46 4.40 -0.58
C THR A 189 -19.72 3.85 -1.26
N GLY A 190 -19.78 2.53 -1.47
CA GLY A 190 -20.80 1.89 -2.30
C GLY A 190 -20.40 1.79 -3.77
N VAL A 191 -21.21 1.08 -4.55
CA VAL A 191 -21.00 0.93 -5.99
C VAL A 191 -21.76 2.04 -6.72
N PRO A 192 -21.10 2.87 -7.55
CA PRO A 192 -21.81 3.89 -8.31
C PRO A 192 -22.75 3.25 -9.33
N THR A 193 -24.05 3.57 -9.27
CA THR A 193 -25.04 3.04 -10.22
C THR A 193 -25.03 3.79 -11.55
N ILE A 194 -24.76 5.10 -11.51
CA ILE A 194 -24.62 5.98 -12.66
C ILE A 194 -23.56 7.00 -12.29
N VAL A 195 -22.43 7.04 -12.99
CA VAL A 195 -21.38 8.04 -12.73
C VAL A 195 -21.69 9.29 -13.54
N SER A 196 -21.73 10.46 -12.88
CA SER A 196 -21.87 11.75 -13.59
C SER A 196 -20.68 11.94 -14.56
N PRO A 197 -20.87 12.53 -15.75
CA PRO A 197 -19.78 12.82 -16.68
C PRO A 197 -18.67 13.70 -16.09
N GLU A 198 -19.00 14.50 -15.07
CA GLU A 198 -18.11 15.40 -14.36
C GLU A 198 -17.49 14.77 -13.10
N ALA A 199 -17.89 13.55 -12.74
CA ALA A 199 -17.36 12.86 -11.57
C ALA A 199 -15.96 12.29 -11.85
N ASP A 200 -15.09 12.41 -10.86
CA ASP A 200 -13.73 11.85 -10.87
C ASP A 200 -13.66 10.55 -10.04
N PHE A 201 -14.73 9.75 -10.01
CA PHE A 201 -14.73 8.48 -9.25
C PHE A 201 -13.58 7.57 -9.67
N PHE A 202 -13.40 7.33 -10.97
CA PHE A 202 -12.32 6.45 -11.44
C PHE A 202 -10.91 7.02 -11.15
N PRO A 203 -10.59 8.30 -11.45
CA PRO A 203 -9.29 8.87 -11.08
C PRO A 203 -9.01 8.82 -9.58
N PHE A 204 -10.01 9.06 -8.73
CA PHE A 204 -9.84 8.93 -7.29
C PHE A 204 -9.69 7.46 -6.86
N SER A 205 -10.40 6.54 -7.51
CA SER A 205 -10.29 5.11 -7.25
C SER A 205 -8.86 4.62 -7.48
N GLU A 206 -8.23 5.02 -8.59
CA GLU A 206 -6.81 4.77 -8.84
C GLU A 206 -5.92 5.43 -7.77
N ALA A 207 -6.14 6.72 -7.48
CA ALA A 207 -5.32 7.45 -6.52
C ALA A 207 -5.40 6.86 -5.10
N PHE A 208 -6.59 6.43 -4.69
CA PHE A 208 -6.84 5.78 -3.41
C PHE A 208 -6.17 4.41 -3.36
N SER A 209 -6.28 3.60 -4.42
CA SER A 209 -5.62 2.30 -4.52
C SER A 209 -4.09 2.41 -4.47
N ASP A 210 -3.49 3.39 -5.15
CA ASP A 210 -2.06 3.67 -5.05
C ASP A 210 -1.66 4.14 -3.64
N ALA A 211 -2.50 4.96 -2.98
CA ALA A 211 -2.28 5.36 -1.59
C ALA A 211 -2.39 4.16 -0.62
N VAL A 212 -3.34 3.26 -0.83
CA VAL A 212 -3.48 1.99 -0.10
C VAL A 212 -2.22 1.16 -0.25
N SER A 213 -1.72 1.02 -1.47
CA SER A 213 -0.50 0.28 -1.79
C SER A 213 0.72 0.88 -1.08
N LEU A 214 0.97 2.18 -1.26
CA LEU A 214 2.08 2.92 -0.62
C LEU A 214 2.03 2.83 0.91
N ILE A 215 0.88 3.14 1.53
CA ILE A 215 0.74 3.16 2.98
C ILE A 215 0.93 1.76 3.55
N SER A 216 0.35 0.74 2.91
CA SER A 216 0.49 -0.65 3.38
C SER A 216 1.91 -1.16 3.21
N PHE A 217 2.61 -0.78 2.14
CA PHE A 217 4.04 -1.08 1.96
C PHE A 217 4.89 -0.51 3.10
N LEU A 218 4.58 0.71 3.55
CA LEU A 218 5.26 1.34 4.67
C LEU A 218 4.95 0.66 6.03
N HIS A 219 4.12 -0.38 6.11
CA HIS A 219 3.97 -1.20 7.33
C HIS A 219 5.01 -2.32 7.46
N PHE A 220 5.75 -2.64 6.40
CA PHE A 220 6.86 -3.58 6.50
C PHE A 220 8.06 -2.93 7.19
N GLY A 221 8.49 -3.51 8.32
CA GLY A 221 9.68 -3.04 9.02
C GLY A 221 10.94 -3.10 8.15
N SER A 222 11.07 -4.14 7.29
CA SER A 222 12.19 -4.22 6.35
C SER A 222 12.14 -3.13 5.27
N ALA A 223 10.95 -2.75 4.82
CA ALA A 223 10.76 -1.68 3.83
C ALA A 223 11.17 -0.32 4.42
N ILE A 224 10.68 0.01 5.63
CA ILE A 224 11.08 1.23 6.34
C ILE A 224 12.60 1.26 6.54
N ASP A 225 13.19 0.19 7.07
CA ASP A 225 14.63 0.12 7.34
C ASP A 225 15.44 0.34 6.06
N ARG A 226 15.08 -0.32 4.96
CA ARG A 226 15.73 -0.15 3.64
C ARG A 226 15.58 1.28 3.12
N LEU A 227 14.38 1.84 3.16
CA LEU A 227 14.08 3.19 2.69
C LEU A 227 14.92 4.22 3.46
N LEU A 228 14.95 4.12 4.79
CA LEU A 228 15.69 5.02 5.66
C LEU A 228 17.21 4.84 5.52
N ARG A 229 17.72 3.61 5.41
CA ARG A 229 19.16 3.39 5.17
C ARG A 229 19.62 3.95 3.83
N ARG A 230 18.85 3.74 2.76
CA ARG A 230 19.18 4.24 1.41
C ARG A 230 19.19 5.76 1.37
N THR A 231 18.25 6.39 2.06
CA THR A 231 18.17 7.85 2.17
C THR A 231 19.02 8.45 3.29
N ARG A 232 19.66 7.61 4.10
CA ARG A 232 20.31 8.03 5.35
C ARG A 232 19.37 8.90 6.21
N GLY A 233 18.09 8.54 6.23
CA GLY A 233 17.03 9.23 6.96
C GLY A 233 16.45 10.48 6.28
N ASN A 234 16.93 10.91 5.11
CA ASN A 234 16.40 12.08 4.42
C ASN A 234 15.51 11.70 3.23
N LEU A 235 14.19 11.61 3.46
CA LEU A 235 13.24 11.21 2.41
C LEU A 235 13.10 12.23 1.27
N LEU A 236 13.57 13.47 1.44
CA LEU A 236 13.64 14.47 0.36
C LEU A 236 14.57 14.03 -0.77
N LEU A 237 15.48 13.10 -0.50
CA LEU A 237 16.35 12.56 -1.53
C LEU A 237 15.54 11.94 -2.68
N TYR A 238 14.38 11.32 -2.46
CA TYR A 238 13.61 10.80 -3.60
C TYR A 238 13.03 11.90 -4.48
N ASN A 239 12.62 13.02 -3.87
CA ASN A 239 12.11 14.16 -4.62
C ASN A 239 13.20 14.74 -5.52
N GLU A 240 14.46 14.78 -5.06
CA GLU A 240 15.60 15.19 -5.89
C GLU A 240 16.09 14.10 -6.85
N LEU A 241 16.09 12.82 -6.48
CA LEU A 241 16.51 11.72 -7.36
C LEU A 241 15.59 11.61 -8.59
N ASN A 242 14.30 11.93 -8.45
CA ASN A 242 13.40 12.09 -9.59
C ASN A 242 13.77 13.28 -10.50
N ARG A 243 14.36 14.34 -9.94
CA ARG A 243 14.91 15.48 -10.71
C ARG A 243 16.17 15.09 -11.50
N PHE A 244 16.92 14.09 -11.01
CA PHE A 244 18.18 13.62 -11.59
C PHE A 244 18.11 12.20 -12.22
N ALA A 245 16.91 11.67 -12.44
CA ALA A 245 16.63 10.37 -13.09
C ALA A 245 17.15 9.10 -12.39
N GLU A 246 17.54 9.17 -11.11
CA GLU A 246 17.95 8.00 -10.34
C GLU A 246 16.70 7.36 -9.70
N THR A 247 16.28 6.20 -10.22
CA THR A 247 14.95 5.63 -9.93
C THR A 247 14.92 4.81 -8.64
N SER A 248 13.85 4.95 -7.85
CA SER A 248 13.55 4.05 -6.73
C SER A 248 13.23 2.64 -7.28
N PRO A 249 13.79 1.55 -6.70
CA PRO A 249 13.41 0.20 -7.08
C PRO A 249 11.97 -0.15 -6.66
N GLU A 250 11.46 0.45 -5.57
CA GLU A 250 10.07 0.29 -5.11
C GLU A 250 9.11 1.02 -6.05
N THR A 251 8.13 0.28 -6.56
CA THR A 251 7.25 0.78 -7.63
C THR A 251 6.36 1.92 -7.15
N GLN A 252 5.75 1.78 -5.97
CA GLN A 252 4.84 2.81 -5.43
C GLN A 252 5.55 4.09 -5.00
N VAL A 253 6.75 3.99 -4.41
CA VAL A 253 7.56 5.18 -4.07
C VAL A 253 7.95 5.93 -5.36
N ARG A 254 8.29 5.22 -6.43
CA ARG A 254 8.60 5.84 -7.72
C ARG A 254 7.38 6.55 -8.33
N LEU A 255 6.20 5.94 -8.24
CA LEU A 255 4.96 6.55 -8.74
C LEU A 255 4.57 7.80 -7.93
N ALA A 256 4.70 7.72 -6.61
CA ALA A 256 4.25 8.77 -5.70
C ALA A 256 5.17 10.01 -5.62
N THR A 257 6.44 9.86 -6.01
CA THR A 257 7.44 10.97 -6.02
C THR A 257 7.29 11.91 -7.24
N ASN A 258 6.21 11.80 -8.00
CA ASN A 258 5.95 12.63 -9.17
C ASN A 258 5.67 14.11 -8.80
N PHE A 259 5.94 15.03 -9.73
CA PHE A 259 5.68 16.48 -9.56
C PHE A 259 4.45 16.98 -10.33
N ARG A 260 3.59 16.07 -10.79
CA ARG A 260 2.44 16.42 -11.65
C ARG A 260 1.44 17.31 -10.92
N ARG A 261 0.92 18.30 -11.64
CA ARG A 261 -0.26 19.11 -11.26
C ARG A 261 -1.46 18.81 -12.13
N MET A 262 -2.65 19.22 -11.70
CA MET A 262 -3.89 19.01 -12.46
C MET A 262 -3.86 19.64 -13.86
N SER A 263 -3.14 20.74 -14.08
CA SER A 263 -2.96 21.34 -15.41
C SER A 263 -2.03 20.57 -16.36
N GLU A 264 -1.27 19.59 -15.85
CA GLU A 264 -0.23 18.86 -16.58
C GLU A 264 -0.65 17.44 -16.94
N VAL A 265 -1.80 16.98 -16.47
CA VAL A 265 -2.33 15.63 -16.65
C VAL A 265 -3.50 15.60 -17.63
N THR A 266 -3.68 14.45 -18.25
CA THR A 266 -4.77 14.21 -19.22
C THR A 266 -6.06 13.78 -18.52
N ARG A 267 -7.06 13.39 -19.32
CA ARG A 267 -8.29 12.75 -18.82
C ARG A 267 -8.16 11.24 -18.66
N GLU A 268 -7.03 10.66 -19.06
CA GLU A 268 -6.74 9.26 -18.79
C GLU A 268 -6.70 9.04 -17.27
N VAL A 269 -7.33 7.97 -16.81
CA VAL A 269 -7.67 7.77 -15.40
C VAL A 269 -6.42 7.71 -14.53
N HIS A 270 -5.42 6.93 -14.93
CA HIS A 270 -4.20 6.75 -14.15
C HIS A 270 -3.36 8.05 -14.14
N ASP A 271 -3.21 8.72 -15.27
CA ASP A 271 -2.49 9.99 -15.37
C ASP A 271 -3.17 11.08 -14.54
N ARG A 272 -4.52 11.12 -14.54
CA ARG A 272 -5.32 12.06 -13.75
C ARG A 272 -5.24 11.81 -12.24
N ALA A 273 -4.91 10.59 -11.82
CA ALA A 273 -4.73 10.22 -10.41
C ALA A 273 -3.40 10.71 -9.81
N LEU A 274 -2.35 10.85 -10.65
CA LEU A 274 -0.98 11.14 -10.20
C LEU A 274 -0.83 12.37 -9.30
N PRO A 275 -1.50 13.51 -9.55
CA PRO A 275 -1.40 14.67 -8.66
C PRO A 275 -1.95 14.33 -7.26
N PHE A 276 -3.03 13.56 -7.15
CA PHE A 276 -3.59 13.22 -5.85
C PHE A 276 -2.63 12.31 -5.06
N VAL A 277 -2.09 11.26 -5.70
CA VAL A 277 -1.10 10.36 -5.08
C VAL A 277 0.13 11.14 -4.60
N GLY A 278 0.62 12.05 -5.43
CA GLY A 278 1.77 12.86 -5.05
C GLY A 278 1.50 13.82 -3.88
N ALA A 279 0.29 14.38 -3.74
CA ALA A 279 -0.06 15.21 -2.58
C ALA A 279 -0.04 14.39 -1.27
N ILE A 280 -0.52 13.15 -1.33
CA ILE A 280 -0.51 12.22 -0.18
C ILE A 280 0.94 11.90 0.22
N PHE A 281 1.80 11.56 -0.73
CA PHE A 281 3.20 11.26 -0.44
C PHE A 281 3.98 12.48 0.07
N ASP A 282 3.81 13.65 -0.56
CA ASP A 282 4.43 14.90 -0.09
C ASP A 282 4.01 15.21 1.35
N THR A 283 2.74 14.95 1.70
CA THR A 283 2.24 15.13 3.06
C THR A 283 2.91 14.18 4.05
N ILE A 284 3.06 12.89 3.72
CA ILE A 284 3.77 11.92 4.58
C ILE A 284 5.20 12.40 4.80
N VAL A 285 5.90 12.80 3.74
CA VAL A 285 7.28 13.28 3.80
C VAL A 285 7.40 14.55 4.64
N GLU A 286 6.50 15.52 4.48
CA GLU A 286 6.54 16.76 5.25
C GLU A 286 6.25 16.54 6.73
N LEU A 287 5.21 15.75 7.07
CA LEU A 287 4.92 15.38 8.45
C LEU A 287 6.08 14.63 9.10
N TYR A 288 6.71 13.71 8.38
CA TYR A 288 7.91 13.02 8.82
C TYR A 288 9.04 14.00 9.17
N HIS A 289 9.33 14.98 8.32
CA HIS A 289 10.37 15.97 8.60
C HIS A 289 10.01 16.91 9.75
N ARG A 290 8.73 17.30 9.89
CA ARG A 290 8.24 18.06 11.05
C ARG A 290 8.49 17.29 12.35
N GLU A 291 8.21 15.99 12.35
CA GLU A 291 8.46 15.10 13.49
C GLU A 291 9.96 14.91 13.80
N LEU A 292 10.84 14.94 12.79
CA LEU A 292 12.29 14.93 13.02
C LEU A 292 12.80 16.25 13.62
N VAL A 293 12.31 17.39 13.12
CA VAL A 293 12.66 18.70 13.67
C VAL A 293 12.20 18.80 15.13
N ALA A 294 10.97 18.38 15.42
CA ALA A 294 10.43 18.38 16.79
C ALA A 294 11.23 17.51 17.78
N ARG A 295 12.01 16.55 17.28
CA ARG A 295 12.86 15.65 18.09
C ARG A 295 14.36 15.96 18.00
N ASP A 296 14.73 17.15 17.53
CA ASP A 296 16.12 17.58 17.33
C ASP A 296 16.93 16.56 16.51
N CYS A 297 16.30 16.03 15.45
CA CYS A 297 16.89 15.09 14.50
C CYS A 297 17.09 15.72 13.11
N ALA A 298 16.56 16.92 12.88
CA ALA A 298 16.72 17.69 11.66
C ALA A 298 16.70 19.20 11.98
N ASP A 299 17.30 20.01 11.11
CA ASP A 299 17.38 21.47 11.27
C ASP A 299 16.01 22.12 10.99
N SER A 300 15.55 23.03 11.85
CA SER A 300 14.23 23.67 11.73
C SER A 300 14.06 24.46 10.44
N ARG A 301 15.16 24.94 9.83
CA ARG A 301 15.12 25.62 8.53
C ARG A 301 14.54 24.75 7.41
N LEU A 302 14.51 23.42 7.58
CA LEU A 302 13.84 22.51 6.63
C LEU A 302 12.34 22.78 6.52
N LEU A 303 11.70 23.32 7.56
CA LEU A 303 10.25 23.59 7.57
C LEU A 303 9.90 24.94 6.94
N ASP A 304 10.87 25.86 6.91
CA ASP A 304 10.67 27.23 6.40
C ASP A 304 11.01 27.36 4.91
N LEU A 305 11.59 26.32 4.31
CA LEU A 305 12.07 26.33 2.94
C LEU A 305 11.11 25.54 2.05
N ASP A 306 10.72 26.14 0.92
CA ASP A 306 10.16 25.34 -0.17
C ASP A 306 11.26 24.41 -0.68
N LEU A 307 11.11 23.13 -0.36
CA LEU A 307 12.01 22.05 -0.75
C LEU A 307 12.28 22.07 -2.26
N ARG A 308 11.31 22.54 -3.04
CA ARG A 308 11.35 22.62 -4.51
C ARG A 308 12.19 23.80 -5.01
N ALA A 309 12.60 24.71 -4.13
CA ALA A 309 13.42 25.89 -4.40
C ALA A 309 14.78 25.89 -3.66
N LEU A 310 15.15 24.77 -3.02
CA LEU A 310 16.41 24.67 -2.28
C LEU A 310 17.64 24.80 -3.19
N SER A 311 18.65 25.53 -2.70
CA SER A 311 19.97 25.52 -3.33
C SER A 311 20.68 24.18 -3.06
N GLN A 312 21.58 23.77 -3.95
CA GLN A 312 22.38 22.55 -3.76
C GLN A 312 23.14 22.56 -2.43
N ARG A 313 23.63 23.73 -2.00
CA ARG A 313 24.39 23.88 -0.77
C ARG A 313 23.52 23.66 0.46
N ASP A 314 22.32 24.23 0.49
CA ASP A 314 21.39 24.06 1.60
C ASP A 314 20.98 22.59 1.71
N PHE A 315 20.70 21.96 0.56
CA PHE A 315 20.39 20.54 0.48
C PHE A 315 21.52 19.65 1.03
N ASP A 316 22.77 19.91 0.62
CA ASP A 316 23.93 19.16 1.10
C ASP A 316 24.12 19.30 2.62
N ALA A 317 23.88 20.50 3.16
CA ALA A 317 23.96 20.77 4.59
C ALA A 317 22.89 20.01 5.37
N PHE A 318 21.63 20.06 4.92
CA PHE A 318 20.54 19.29 5.55
C PHE A 318 20.78 17.79 5.47
N ARG A 319 21.24 17.30 4.32
CA ARG A 319 21.58 15.88 4.14
C ARG A 319 22.65 15.42 5.13
N ALA A 320 23.70 16.22 5.34
CA ALA A 320 24.75 15.86 6.30
C ALA A 320 24.24 15.86 7.74
N ALA A 321 23.45 16.87 8.13
CA ALA A 321 22.87 16.97 9.48
C ALA A 321 21.91 15.80 9.79
N THR A 322 20.99 15.51 8.87
CA THR A 322 20.02 14.42 9.00
C THR A 322 20.72 13.05 9.03
N ALA A 323 21.75 12.83 8.21
CA ALA A 323 22.48 11.57 8.18
C ALA A 323 23.22 11.28 9.50
N GLU A 324 23.80 12.31 10.13
CA GLU A 324 24.44 12.15 11.43
C GLU A 324 23.43 11.85 12.54
N ALA A 325 22.28 12.53 12.54
CA ALA A 325 21.20 12.24 13.47
C ALA A 325 20.65 10.82 13.29
N PHE A 326 20.46 10.37 12.04
CA PHE A 326 19.99 9.01 11.74
C PHE A 326 20.96 7.94 12.24
N ARG A 327 22.28 8.16 12.11
CA ARG A 327 23.31 7.25 12.61
C ARG A 327 23.22 7.04 14.13
N VAL A 328 22.81 8.06 14.87
CA VAL A 328 22.71 8.03 16.34
C VAL A 328 21.32 7.60 16.83
N LYS A 329 20.26 7.96 16.11
CA LYS A 329 18.86 7.81 16.54
C LYS A 329 17.97 7.13 15.47
N PRO A 330 18.35 5.95 14.91
CA PRO A 330 17.61 5.36 13.79
C PRO A 330 16.14 5.04 14.12
N LEU A 331 15.87 4.57 15.35
CA LEU A 331 14.51 4.27 15.82
C LEU A 331 13.58 5.50 15.81
N ILE A 332 14.12 6.69 16.07
CA ILE A 332 13.32 7.93 16.04
C ILE A 332 12.81 8.21 14.62
N PHE A 333 13.59 7.88 13.60
CA PHE A 333 13.23 8.06 12.21
C PHE A 333 12.15 7.05 11.79
N GLU A 334 12.28 5.79 12.21
CA GLU A 334 11.25 4.77 11.99
C GLU A 334 9.91 5.18 12.62
N LEU A 335 9.93 5.63 13.87
CA LEU A 335 8.74 6.09 14.59
C LEU A 335 8.12 7.34 13.95
N ALA A 336 8.94 8.30 13.52
CA ALA A 336 8.46 9.50 12.83
C ALA A 336 7.76 9.15 11.50
N LEU A 337 8.34 8.22 10.72
CA LEU A 337 7.74 7.81 9.45
C LEU A 337 6.45 7.02 9.68
N ALA A 338 6.43 6.13 10.66
CA ALA A 338 5.21 5.40 11.04
C ALA A 338 4.10 6.36 11.49
N ALA A 339 4.41 7.35 12.32
CA ALA A 339 3.44 8.35 12.78
C ALA A 339 2.88 9.20 11.63
N ALA A 340 3.73 9.64 10.70
CA ALA A 340 3.30 10.39 9.51
C ALA A 340 2.41 9.54 8.59
N ARG A 341 2.83 8.31 8.29
CA ARG A 341 2.04 7.31 7.54
C ARG A 341 0.67 7.10 8.17
N ASP A 342 0.62 6.82 9.48
CA ASP A 342 -0.62 6.50 10.19
C ASP A 342 -1.57 7.69 10.26
N THR A 343 -1.04 8.91 10.43
CA THR A 343 -1.84 10.15 10.40
C THR A 343 -2.54 10.33 9.05
N VAL A 344 -1.82 10.12 7.95
CA VAL A 344 -2.37 10.28 6.59
C VAL A 344 -3.32 9.12 6.24
N GLY A 345 -2.98 7.88 6.59
CA GLY A 345 -3.85 6.72 6.41
C GLY A 345 -5.18 6.87 7.15
N GLN A 346 -5.15 7.36 8.39
CA GLN A 346 -6.36 7.64 9.16
C GLN A 346 -7.25 8.71 8.50
N ALA A 347 -6.64 9.78 7.98
CA ALA A 347 -7.37 10.85 7.30
C ALA A 347 -8.05 10.34 6.02
N LEU A 348 -7.33 9.57 5.20
CA LEU A 348 -7.87 8.92 4.00
C LEU A 348 -9.04 8.00 4.33
N ALA A 349 -8.85 7.04 5.25
CA ALA A 349 -9.89 6.10 5.65
C ALA A 349 -11.14 6.79 6.22
N SER A 350 -10.94 7.84 7.02
CA SER A 350 -12.04 8.59 7.64
C SER A 350 -12.83 9.42 6.62
N SER A 351 -12.17 9.89 5.55
CA SER A 351 -12.79 10.69 4.50
C SER A 351 -13.84 9.93 3.67
N LEU A 352 -13.66 8.62 3.46
CA LEU A 352 -14.47 7.80 2.56
C LEU A 352 -15.98 7.89 2.84
N ARG A 353 -16.37 7.92 4.12
CA ARG A 353 -17.78 7.99 4.54
C ARG A 353 -18.52 9.27 4.11
N THR A 354 -17.79 10.28 3.66
CA THR A 354 -18.36 11.57 3.24
C THR A 354 -18.45 11.71 1.72
N LEU A 355 -17.93 10.74 0.97
CA LEU A 355 -17.88 10.77 -0.48
C LEU A 355 -19.09 10.07 -1.09
N ASP A 356 -19.71 10.70 -2.08
CA ASP A 356 -20.71 10.07 -2.94
C ASP A 356 -20.03 9.60 -4.24
N PRO A 357 -19.91 8.28 -4.48
CA PRO A 357 -19.21 7.75 -5.65
C PRO A 357 -19.87 8.14 -6.99
N THR A 358 -21.13 8.58 -6.97
CA THR A 358 -21.89 9.00 -8.17
C THR A 358 -21.47 10.38 -8.67
N THR A 359 -21.12 11.29 -7.74
CA THR A 359 -20.93 12.72 -8.05
C THR A 359 -19.57 13.26 -7.64
N MET A 360 -18.77 12.50 -6.90
CA MET A 360 -17.54 12.99 -6.32
C MET A 360 -16.53 13.49 -7.37
N ARG A 361 -15.86 14.57 -7.04
CA ARG A 361 -14.72 15.14 -7.78
C ARG A 361 -13.46 15.09 -6.91
N LEU A 362 -12.29 15.24 -7.54
CA LEU A 362 -11.01 15.21 -6.80
C LEU A 362 -10.89 16.35 -5.77
N ASP A 363 -11.46 17.53 -6.03
CA ASP A 363 -11.45 18.65 -5.09
C ASP A 363 -12.31 18.38 -3.85
N GLN A 364 -13.45 17.71 -4.04
CA GLN A 364 -14.30 17.25 -2.94
C GLN A 364 -13.63 16.16 -2.12
N ALA A 365 -12.97 15.19 -2.78
CA ALA A 365 -12.19 14.16 -2.11
C ALA A 365 -11.04 14.76 -1.29
N ALA A 366 -10.27 15.68 -1.87
CA ALA A 366 -9.20 16.39 -1.16
C ALA A 366 -9.73 17.15 0.06
N THR A 367 -10.85 17.86 -0.09
CA THR A 367 -11.50 18.60 1.01
C THR A 367 -11.93 17.65 2.13
N ALA A 368 -12.48 16.48 1.80
CA ALA A 368 -12.86 15.47 2.77
C ALA A 368 -11.66 14.91 3.54
N VAL A 369 -10.54 14.66 2.85
CA VAL A 369 -9.28 14.20 3.47
C VAL A 369 -8.71 15.28 4.41
N ILE A 370 -8.69 16.54 3.99
CA ILE A 370 -8.26 17.68 4.84
C ILE A 370 -9.15 17.77 6.09
N ALA A 371 -10.47 17.72 5.92
CA ALA A 371 -11.42 17.82 7.03
C ALA A 371 -11.32 16.66 8.03
N ALA A 372 -10.87 15.49 7.57
CA ALA A 372 -10.64 14.31 8.40
C ALA A 372 -9.27 14.31 9.11
N ALA A 373 -8.34 15.17 8.70
CA ALA A 373 -6.99 15.21 9.24
C ALA A 373 -6.88 16.10 10.49
N PRO A 374 -6.01 15.76 11.46
CA PRO A 374 -5.81 16.57 12.65
C PRO A 374 -4.84 17.75 12.43
N GLY A 375 -5.19 18.92 12.95
CA GLY A 375 -4.28 20.06 13.17
C GLY A 375 -3.27 20.30 12.03
N ALA A 376 -1.98 20.14 12.35
CA ALA A 376 -0.87 20.35 11.41
C ALA A 376 -0.94 19.47 10.15
N ALA A 377 -1.53 18.28 10.20
CA ALA A 377 -1.69 17.43 9.03
C ALA A 377 -2.71 17.99 8.03
N ALA A 378 -3.79 18.61 8.52
CA ALA A 378 -4.77 19.26 7.65
C ALA A 378 -4.14 20.44 6.88
N GLU A 379 -3.30 21.24 7.54
CA GLU A 379 -2.59 22.36 6.91
C GLU A 379 -1.62 21.90 5.81
N VAL A 380 -0.86 20.83 6.08
CA VAL A 380 0.07 20.23 5.11
C VAL A 380 -0.69 19.65 3.91
N LEU A 381 -1.78 18.92 4.16
CA LEU A 381 -2.64 18.39 3.10
C LEU A 381 -3.22 19.52 2.24
N GLU A 382 -3.76 20.57 2.86
CA GLU A 382 -4.31 21.74 2.16
C GLU A 382 -3.24 22.39 1.28
N ALA A 383 -2.03 22.61 1.80
CA ALA A 383 -0.92 23.18 1.05
C ALA A 383 -0.51 22.31 -0.15
N ASN A 384 -0.39 20.98 0.05
CA ASN A 384 0.03 20.07 -1.01
C ASN A 384 -1.07 19.86 -2.08
N PHE A 385 -2.34 19.75 -1.69
CA PHE A 385 -3.45 19.70 -2.64
C PHE A 385 -3.59 21.00 -3.44
N ALA A 386 -3.40 22.16 -2.82
CA ALA A 386 -3.41 23.45 -3.50
C ALA A 386 -2.23 23.62 -4.45
N TRP A 387 -1.02 23.15 -4.08
CA TRP A 387 0.14 23.18 -4.96
C TRP A 387 -0.06 22.31 -6.21
N ARG A 388 -0.75 21.18 -6.06
CA ARG A 388 -1.09 20.27 -7.16
C ARG A 388 -2.33 20.68 -7.95
N GLU A 389 -2.91 21.84 -7.65
CA GLU A 389 -4.07 22.42 -8.34
C GLU A 389 -5.33 21.55 -8.24
N ILE A 390 -5.42 20.70 -7.20
CA ILE A 390 -6.60 19.88 -6.93
C ILE A 390 -7.68 20.72 -6.25
N ILE A 391 -7.28 21.63 -5.36
CA ILE A 391 -8.16 22.64 -4.75
C ILE A 391 -7.67 24.04 -5.10
N GLY A 392 -8.58 25.02 -5.09
CA GLY A 392 -8.21 26.43 -5.26
C GLY A 392 -7.36 26.94 -4.10
N ARG A 393 -6.40 27.82 -4.39
CA ARG A 393 -5.68 28.58 -3.34
C ARG A 393 -6.68 29.51 -2.64
N ARG A 394 -6.77 29.43 -1.32
CA ARG A 394 -7.54 30.38 -0.52
C ARG A 394 -6.86 31.74 -0.43
#